data_AF-A0AAW3UXY6-F1
#
_entry.id   AF-A0AAW3UXY6-F1
#
_cell.length_a   1.000
_cell.length_b   1.000
_cell.length_c   1.000
_cell.angle_alpha   90.00
_cell.angle_beta   90.00
_cell.angle_gamma   90.00
#
_symmetry.space_group_name_H-M   'P 1'
#
loop_
_entity.id
_entity.type
_entity.pdbx_description
1 polymer ?
#
loop_
_entity_poly.entity_id
_entity_poly.type
_entity_poly.pdbx_seq_one_letter_code
_entity_poly.pdbx_strand_id
1 'polypeptide(L)' 'MQPIVQPFFDPVTGTVTYVVFQSGHQECAVIDPVLDYDPKA' A
#
# COMPACT_ATOMS: atom_id res chain seq x y z
N MET A 1 -2.92 -4.75 -21.24
CA MET A 1 -2.11 -4.76 -20.01
C MET A 1 -3.04 -4.42 -18.87
N GLN A 2 -3.20 -5.29 -17.87
CA GLN A 2 -4.06 -5.03 -16.71
C GLN A 2 -3.18 -5.06 -15.45
N PRO A 3 -3.14 -3.98 -14.66
CA PRO A 3 -2.37 -3.98 -13.42
C PRO A 3 -3.06 -4.89 -12.39
N ILE A 4 -2.25 -5.55 -11.56
CA ILE A 4 -2.71 -6.22 -10.35
C ILE A 4 -2.75 -5.17 -9.24
N VAL A 5 -3.88 -5.08 -8.54
CA VAL A 5 -4.12 -4.12 -7.45
C VAL A 5 -4.34 -4.89 -6.16
N GLN A 6 -3.43 -4.74 -5.21
CA GLN A 6 -3.49 -5.42 -3.92
C GLN A 6 -3.74 -4.39 -2.79
N PRO A 7 -4.90 -4.45 -2.10
CA PRO A 7 -5.22 -3.54 -0.99
C PRO A 7 -4.70 -4.07 0.35
N PHE A 8 -4.35 -3.14 1.24
CA PHE A 8 -4.03 -3.37 2.66
C PHE A 8 -4.77 -2.34 3.50
N PHE A 9 -5.62 -2.79 4.43
CA PHE A 9 -6.39 -1.90 5.30
C PHE A 9 -5.68 -1.71 6.63
N ASP A 10 -5.41 -0.46 6.99
CA ASP A 10 -5.00 -0.09 8.34
C ASP A 10 -6.22 0.28 9.20
N PRO A 11 -6.53 -0.48 10.26
CA PRO A 11 -7.68 -0.20 11.12
C PRO A 11 -7.48 1.01 12.05
N VAL A 12 -6.24 1.47 12.26
CA VAL A 12 -5.96 2.58 13.18
C VAL A 12 -6.33 3.92 12.55
N THR A 13 -5.95 4.13 11.29
CA THR A 13 -6.22 5.36 10.53
C THR A 13 -7.42 5.23 9.59
N GLY A 14 -7.87 4.00 9.31
CA GLY A 14 -8.90 3.73 8.30
C GLY A 14 -8.41 3.86 6.86
N THR A 15 -7.09 3.96 6.65
CA THR A 15 -6.47 4.08 5.32
C THR A 15 -6.44 2.71 4.62
N VAL A 16 -6.68 2.69 3.31
CA VAL A 16 -6.36 1.55 2.45
C VAL A 16 -5.13 1.89 1.62
N THR A 17 -3.99 1.28 1.94
CA THR A 17 -2.78 1.35 1.10
C THR A 17 -2.93 0.37 -0.06
N TYR A 18 -2.47 0.75 -1.26
CA TYR A 18 -2.47 -0.13 -2.42
C TYR A 18 -1.05 -0.41 -2.89
N VAL A 19 -0.78 -1.67 -3.22
CA VAL A 19 0.36 -2.05 -4.05
C VAL A 19 -0.16 -2.36 -5.45
N VAL A 20 0.37 -1.63 -6.44
CA VAL A 20 0.01 -1.77 -7.85
C VAL A 20 1.22 -2.26 -8.63
N PHE A 21 1.07 -3.37 -9.35
CA PHE A 21 2.19 -4.01 -10.05
C PHE A 21 1.72 -4.84 -11.25
N GLN A 22 2.68 -5.36 -12.03
CA GLN A 22 2.44 -6.29 -13.13
C GLN A 22 3.15 -7.62 -12.87
N SER A 23 2.45 -8.75 -13.10
CA SER A 23 3.05 -10.08 -12.92
C SER A 23 4.24 -10.29 -13.87
N GLY A 24 5.36 -10.78 -13.34
CA GLY A 24 6.59 -11.03 -14.10
C GLY A 24 7.48 -9.80 -14.34
N HIS A 25 7.10 -8.65 -13.78
CA HIS A 25 7.83 -7.39 -13.87
C HIS A 25 8.29 -6.93 -12.47
N GLN A 26 9.35 -6.13 -12.40
CA GLN A 26 9.90 -5.65 -11.11
C GLN A 26 9.30 -4.31 -10.69
N GLU A 27 8.70 -3.60 -11.64
CA GLU A 27 8.08 -2.30 -11.43
C GLU A 27 6.80 -2.44 -10.60
N CYS A 28 6.71 -1.62 -9.56
CA CYS A 28 5.52 -1.47 -8.74
C CYS A 28 5.42 -0.05 -8.18
N ALA A 29 4.22 0.30 -7.71
CA ALA A 29 3.96 1.52 -6.98
C ALA A 29 3.24 1.18 -5.67
N VAL A 30 3.60 1.90 -4.60
CA VAL A 30 2.87 1.91 -3.33
C VAL A 30 2.13 3.23 -3.24
N ILE A 31 0.81 3.17 -3.08
CA ILE A 31 -0.08 4.33 -3.05
C ILE A 31 -0.63 4.48 -1.62
N ASP A 32 -0.53 5.70 -1.08
CA ASP A 32 -0.91 6.06 0.29
C ASP A 32 -0.30 5.15 1.37
N PRO A 33 1.05 5.07 1.46
CA PRO A 33 1.70 4.27 2.49
C PRO A 33 1.41 4.84 3.89
N VAL A 34 1.15 3.95 4.85
CA VAL A 34 0.97 4.30 6.26
C VAL A 34 2.28 4.02 7.01
N LEU A 35 2.70 4.98 7.83
CA LEU A 35 3.77 4.82 8.82
C LEU A 35 3.14 4.89 10.21
N ASP A 36 3.36 3.86 11.02
CA ASP A 36 2.93 3.86 12.41
C ASP A 36 3.63 4.98 13.18
N TYR A 37 2.86 5.76 13.95
CA TYR A 37 3.35 6.90 14.70
C TYR A 37 2.93 6.80 16.17
N ASP A 38 3.93 6.77 17.06
CA ASP A 38 3.73 6.98 18.51
C ASP A 38 4.34 8.34 18.90
N PRO A 39 3.52 9.34 19.26
CA PRO A 39 4.03 10.65 19.66
C PRO A 39 4.86 10.65 20.96
N LYS A 40 4.91 9.54 21.70
CA LYS A 40 5.65 9.41 22.97
C LYS A 40 6.91 8.54 22.89
N ALA A 41 7.27 8.06 21.70
CA ALA A 41 8.42 7.19 21.49
C ALA A 41 9.77 7.84 21.86
#